data_AF-A0A1S9UAH4-F1
#
_entry.id   AF-A0A1S9UAH4-F1
#
_cell.length_a   1.000
_cell.length_b   1.000
_cell.length_c   1.000
_cell.angle_alpha   90.00
_cell.angle_beta   90.00
_cell.angle_gamma   90.00
#
_symmetry.space_group_name_H-M   'P 1'
#
loop_
_entity.id
_entity.type
_entity.pdbx_description
1 polymer ?
#
loop_
_entity_poly.entity_id
_entity_poly.type
_entity_poly.pdbx_seq_one_letter_code
_entity_poly.pdbx_strand_id
1 'polypeptide(L)'
;MTGNKFNRQKSDYLLTDLLPYEKGNHYTHRYFYEYLQREKKTLKKLFSKIKVEGSFNSKWHSSPLKFTISKKGDGFREISLINPLGLLESLAFIHLFESDILNIIHNKKDFSTRKASRVNSLSYKKDKNQTVYYSDLVSKNQLLIALESSGTYFKHYPFKNITELLNSNRFIYARDKFNLLLTIDIQHCFPSIYTHSYK
;
A
#
# COMPACT_ATOMS: atom_id res chain seq x y z
N MET A 1 27.55 -9.72 8.71
CA MET A 1 26.59 -10.59 8.00
C MET A 1 25.90 -9.79 6.91
N THR A 2 26.34 -9.94 5.66
CA THR A 2 25.72 -9.28 4.49
C THR A 2 24.42 -9.99 4.16
N GLY A 3 23.30 -9.46 4.67
CA GLY A 3 21.97 -9.98 4.35
C GLY A 3 21.71 -9.83 2.85
N ASN A 4 21.45 -10.93 2.15
CA ASN A 4 21.03 -10.90 0.75
C ASN A 4 19.68 -10.15 0.67
N LYS A 5 19.69 -8.97 0.05
CA LYS A 5 18.46 -8.21 -0.23
C LYS A 5 17.77 -8.85 -1.42
N PHE A 6 16.55 -9.34 -1.22
CA PHE A 6 15.74 -9.88 -2.30
C PHE A 6 14.67 -8.88 -2.71
N ASN A 7 14.18 -9.07 -3.94
CA ASN A 7 12.99 -8.38 -4.41
C ASN A 7 11.78 -8.89 -3.61
N ARG A 8 11.03 -7.94 -3.08
CA ARG A 8 9.79 -8.16 -2.33
C ARG A 8 8.76 -8.87 -3.21
N GLN A 9 7.92 -9.72 -2.62
CA GLN A 9 6.84 -10.36 -3.37
C GLN A 9 5.71 -9.35 -3.59
N LYS A 10 5.15 -9.33 -4.80
CA LYS A 10 4.05 -8.42 -5.14
C LYS A 10 2.79 -8.67 -4.30
N SER A 11 2.55 -9.92 -3.89
CA SER A 11 1.45 -10.27 -2.97
C SER A 11 1.57 -9.62 -1.60
N ASP A 12 2.80 -9.26 -1.16
CA ASP A 12 3.00 -8.58 0.12
C ASP A 12 2.39 -7.18 0.14
N TYR A 13 2.00 -6.64 -1.02
CA TYR A 13 1.19 -5.44 -1.15
C TYR A 13 -0.07 -5.55 -0.29
N LEU A 14 -0.81 -6.66 -0.37
CA LEU A 14 -2.06 -6.84 0.38
C LEU A 14 -1.90 -6.69 1.89
N LEU A 15 -0.76 -7.08 2.43
CA LEU A 15 -0.50 -6.96 3.86
C LEU A 15 -0.13 -5.52 4.25
N THR A 16 0.56 -4.80 3.36
CA THR A 16 1.11 -3.45 3.68
C THR A 16 0.33 -2.27 3.14
N ASP A 17 -0.65 -2.51 2.29
CA ASP A 17 -1.58 -1.48 1.84
C ASP A 17 -2.54 -1.07 2.98
N LEU A 18 -2.83 -2.01 3.88
CA LEU A 18 -3.67 -1.77 5.06
C LEU A 18 -2.82 -1.15 6.18
N LEU A 19 -3.05 0.12 6.52
CA LEU A 19 -2.32 0.73 7.62
C LEU A 19 -2.86 0.22 8.97
N PRO A 20 -1.99 -0.07 9.95
CA PRO A 20 -2.43 -0.70 11.21
C PRO A 20 -3.43 0.13 12.00
N TYR A 21 -3.36 1.46 11.87
CA TYR A 21 -4.26 2.39 12.54
C TYR A 21 -5.59 2.60 11.79
N GLU A 22 -5.69 2.13 10.54
CA GLU A 22 -6.91 2.21 9.72
C GLU A 22 -7.82 0.99 9.89
N LYS A 23 -7.27 -0.12 10.42
CA LYS A 23 -8.02 -1.36 10.65
C LYS A 23 -8.42 -1.53 12.11
N GLY A 24 -9.58 -2.13 12.35
CA GLY A 24 -9.91 -2.65 13.67
C GLY A 24 -9.03 -3.83 14.05
N ASN A 25 -8.81 -4.06 15.35
CA ASN A 25 -7.95 -5.15 15.86
C ASN A 25 -8.34 -6.54 15.35
N HIS A 26 -9.61 -6.74 14.99
CA HIS A 26 -10.15 -8.02 14.51
C HIS A 26 -10.08 -8.22 12.99
N TYR A 27 -9.66 -7.21 12.23
CA TYR A 27 -9.57 -7.30 10.77
C TYR A 27 -8.14 -7.59 10.32
N THR A 28 -7.97 -8.50 9.37
CA THR A 28 -6.67 -8.85 8.80
C THR A 28 -6.78 -9.38 7.38
N HIS A 29 -5.81 -9.04 6.54
CA HIS A 29 -5.67 -9.62 5.20
C HIS A 29 -4.88 -10.93 5.18
N ARG A 30 -4.35 -11.38 6.33
CA ARG A 30 -3.43 -12.52 6.41
C ARG A 30 -4.00 -13.81 5.81
N TYR A 31 -5.25 -14.13 6.13
CA TYR A 31 -5.89 -15.36 5.63
C TYR A 31 -6.07 -15.33 4.11
N PHE A 32 -6.49 -14.18 3.56
CA PHE A 32 -6.64 -14.02 2.12
C PHE A 32 -5.27 -14.08 1.41
N TYR A 33 -4.26 -13.40 1.97
CA TYR A 33 -2.88 -13.50 1.49
C TYR A 33 -2.39 -14.95 1.45
N GLU A 34 -2.59 -15.71 2.53
CA GLU A 34 -2.16 -17.11 2.58
C GLU A 34 -2.90 -18.01 1.59
N TYR A 35 -4.18 -17.75 1.33
CA TYR A 35 -4.95 -18.43 0.29
C TYR A 35 -4.34 -18.15 -1.10
N LEU A 36 -4.10 -16.88 -1.41
CA LEU A 36 -3.49 -16.46 -2.67
C LEU A 36 -2.08 -17.05 -2.87
N GLN A 37 -1.31 -17.22 -1.80
CA GLN A 37 0.00 -17.85 -1.86
C GLN A 37 -0.05 -19.36 -2.17
N ARG A 38 -1.17 -20.03 -1.88
CA ARG A 38 -1.42 -21.43 -2.32
C ARG A 38 -1.84 -21.46 -3.79
N GLU A 39 -2.64 -20.49 -4.22
CA GLU A 39 -3.21 -20.37 -5.57
C GLU A 39 -2.33 -19.62 -6.59
N LYS A 40 -0.99 -19.60 -6.39
CA LYS A 40 -0.04 -18.86 -7.25
C LYS A 40 -0.17 -19.16 -8.74
N LYS A 41 -0.42 -20.43 -9.11
CA LYS A 41 -0.57 -20.83 -10.51
C LYS A 41 -1.81 -20.20 -11.15
N THR A 42 -2.92 -20.21 -10.42
CA THR A 42 -4.20 -19.60 -10.82
C THR A 42 -4.05 -18.10 -10.96
N LEU A 43 -3.42 -17.45 -9.97
CA LEU A 43 -3.13 -16.01 -10.00
C LEU A 43 -2.27 -15.59 -11.18
N LYS A 44 -1.22 -16.35 -11.49
CA LYS A 44 -0.35 -16.03 -12.63
C LYS A 44 -1.12 -16.06 -13.96
N LYS A 45 -1.99 -17.07 -14.14
CA LYS A 45 -2.87 -17.16 -15.32
C LYS A 45 -3.87 -16.00 -15.38
N LEU A 46 -4.43 -15.62 -14.24
CA LEU A 46 -5.34 -14.49 -14.13
C LEU A 46 -4.65 -13.19 -14.54
N PHE A 47 -3.48 -12.89 -13.98
CA PHE A 47 -2.74 -11.67 -14.32
C PHE A 47 -2.30 -11.63 -15.78
N SER A 48 -1.89 -12.76 -16.37
CA SER A 48 -1.60 -12.80 -17.80
C SER A 48 -2.83 -12.52 -18.66
N LYS A 49 -3.99 -13.05 -18.26
CA LYS A 49 -5.26 -12.81 -18.96
C LYS A 49 -5.65 -11.33 -18.88
N ILE A 50 -5.60 -10.73 -17.70
CA ILE A 50 -5.89 -9.29 -17.49
C ILE A 50 -4.98 -8.40 -18.33
N LYS A 51 -3.69 -8.76 -18.42
CA LYS A 51 -2.71 -8.01 -19.22
C LYS A 51 -3.04 -7.99 -20.71
N VAL A 52 -3.59 -9.08 -21.25
CA VAL A 52 -3.95 -9.21 -22.66
C VAL A 52 -5.31 -8.59 -22.95
N GLU A 53 -6.30 -8.83 -22.09
CA GLU A 53 -7.69 -8.45 -22.34
C GLU A 53 -8.05 -7.03 -21.89
N GLY A 54 -7.24 -6.39 -21.04
CA GLY A 54 -7.53 -5.06 -20.50
C GLY A 54 -8.78 -5.08 -19.59
N SER A 55 -8.64 -5.62 -18.39
CA SER A 55 -9.82 -6.09 -17.63
C SER A 55 -10.26 -5.27 -16.41
N PHE A 56 -9.75 -4.06 -16.19
CA PHE A 56 -10.30 -3.16 -15.16
C PHE A 56 -11.55 -2.43 -15.67
N ASN A 57 -12.53 -3.20 -16.16
CA ASN A 57 -13.80 -2.69 -16.68
C ASN A 57 -14.94 -3.01 -15.70
N SER A 58 -16.14 -2.50 -15.98
CA SER A 58 -17.32 -2.62 -15.13
C SER A 58 -17.77 -4.06 -14.81
N LYS A 59 -17.19 -5.09 -15.44
CA LYS A 59 -17.43 -6.50 -15.09
C LYS A 59 -16.78 -6.89 -13.77
N TRP A 60 -15.69 -6.22 -13.37
CA TRP A 60 -15.14 -6.34 -12.02
C TRP A 60 -15.92 -5.41 -11.11
N HIS A 61 -16.95 -5.96 -10.46
CA HIS A 61 -17.74 -5.20 -9.50
C HIS A 61 -17.71 -5.91 -8.14
N SER A 62 -17.44 -5.13 -7.09
CA SER A 62 -17.54 -5.60 -5.72
C SER A 62 -18.08 -4.48 -4.84
N SER A 63 -18.84 -4.84 -3.81
CA SER A 63 -19.32 -3.88 -2.83
C SER A 63 -18.54 -4.04 -1.53
N PRO A 64 -18.01 -2.96 -0.94
CA PRO A 64 -17.39 -3.03 0.37
C PRO A 64 -18.41 -3.40 1.44
N LEU A 65 -17.95 -4.04 2.51
CA LEU A 65 -18.77 -4.25 3.70
C LEU A 65 -18.81 -2.95 4.50
N LYS A 66 -19.98 -2.31 4.54
CA LYS A 66 -20.21 -1.07 5.27
C LYS A 66 -20.80 -1.35 6.65
N PHE A 67 -20.32 -0.65 7.67
CA PHE A 67 -20.90 -0.68 9.01
C PHE A 67 -20.66 0.63 9.74
N THR A 68 -21.53 0.94 10.69
CA THR A 68 -21.42 2.12 11.53
C THR A 68 -20.67 1.80 12.82
N ILE A 69 -19.87 2.75 13.29
CA ILE A 69 -19.33 2.70 14.64
C ILE A 69 -19.61 4.02 15.36
N SER A 70 -19.74 3.96 16.68
CA SER A 70 -19.92 5.14 17.52
C SER A 70 -18.65 5.99 17.51
N LYS A 71 -18.80 7.30 17.34
CA LYS A 71 -17.71 8.26 17.51
C LYS A 71 -17.54 8.55 19.01
N LYS A 72 -16.32 8.90 19.45
CA LYS A 72 -16.12 9.42 20.80
C LYS A 72 -16.84 10.78 20.90
N GLY A 73 -17.97 10.85 21.60
CA GLY A 73 -18.90 11.98 21.62
C GLY A 73 -20.29 11.58 21.09
N ASP A 74 -20.97 12.50 20.40
CA ASP A 74 -22.24 12.24 19.73
C ASP A 74 -22.04 11.87 18.24
N GLY A 75 -22.89 10.99 17.73
CA GLY A 75 -22.93 10.56 16.32
C GLY A 75 -22.24 9.25 15.97
N PHE A 76 -22.54 8.77 14.76
CA PHE A 76 -21.99 7.56 14.16
C PHE A 76 -21.08 7.90 12.97
N ARG A 77 -20.05 7.09 12.72
CA ARG A 77 -19.27 7.14 11.48
C ARG A 77 -19.44 5.84 10.71
N GLU A 78 -19.66 5.93 9.39
CA GLU A 78 -19.60 4.77 8.50
C GLU A 78 -18.13 4.41 8.26
N ILE A 79 -17.82 3.12 8.36
CA ILE A 79 -16.56 2.52 7.93
C ILE A 79 -16.89 1.49 6.86
N SER A 80 -15.98 1.36 5.90
CA SER A 80 -16.07 0.36 4.82
C SER A 80 -14.85 -0.56 4.87
N LEU A 81 -15.09 -1.87 4.83
CA LEU A 81 -14.04 -2.87 4.58
C LEU A 81 -14.10 -3.30 3.12
N ILE A 82 -12.95 -3.30 2.47
CA ILE A 82 -12.83 -3.68 1.08
C ILE A 82 -13.20 -5.17 0.88
N ASN A 83 -13.91 -5.43 -0.22
CA ASN A 83 -14.28 -6.78 -0.62
C ASN A 83 -13.04 -7.59 -1.08
N PRO A 84 -12.95 -8.90 -0.82
CA PRO A 84 -11.85 -9.74 -1.32
C PRO A 84 -11.62 -9.64 -2.83
N LEU A 85 -12.68 -9.46 -3.64
CA LEU A 85 -12.55 -9.25 -5.08
C LEU A 85 -11.88 -7.90 -5.40
N GLY A 86 -12.23 -6.84 -4.67
CA GLY A 86 -11.57 -5.53 -4.79
C GLY A 86 -10.11 -5.56 -4.32
N LEU A 87 -9.77 -6.37 -3.31
CA LEU A 87 -8.39 -6.63 -2.93
C LEU A 87 -7.62 -7.38 -4.03
N LEU A 88 -8.25 -8.35 -4.69
CA LEU A 88 -7.64 -9.05 -5.81
C LEU A 88 -7.41 -8.11 -7.01
N GLU A 89 -8.35 -7.20 -7.25
CA GLU A 89 -8.25 -6.17 -8.28
C GLU A 89 -7.09 -5.20 -8.00
N SER A 90 -6.98 -4.67 -6.77
CA SER A 90 -5.87 -3.79 -6.39
C SER A 90 -4.52 -4.51 -6.48
N LEU A 91 -4.46 -5.79 -6.09
CA LEU A 91 -3.27 -6.61 -6.27
C LEU A 91 -2.94 -6.81 -7.76
N ALA A 92 -3.93 -7.07 -8.61
CA ALA A 92 -3.71 -7.20 -10.06
C ALA A 92 -3.17 -5.89 -10.65
N PHE A 93 -3.72 -4.75 -10.23
CA PHE A 93 -3.28 -3.43 -10.65
C PHE A 93 -1.81 -3.18 -10.28
N ILE A 94 -1.45 -3.35 -9.01
CA ILE A 94 -0.05 -3.22 -8.57
C ILE A 94 0.84 -4.24 -9.29
N HIS A 95 0.37 -5.48 -9.46
CA HIS A 95 1.16 -6.51 -10.12
C HIS A 95 1.51 -6.13 -11.57
N LEU A 96 0.60 -5.49 -12.29
CA LEU A 96 0.78 -5.12 -13.70
C LEU A 96 1.51 -3.78 -13.86
N PHE A 97 1.20 -2.78 -13.03
CA PHE A 97 1.59 -1.39 -13.27
C PHE A 97 2.55 -0.79 -12.24
N GLU A 98 3.05 -1.55 -11.26
CA GLU A 98 3.98 -1.05 -10.24
C GLU A 98 5.15 -0.24 -10.83
N SER A 99 5.78 -0.74 -11.88
CA SER A 99 6.91 -0.08 -12.53
C SER A 99 6.49 1.22 -13.22
N ASP A 100 5.32 1.23 -13.87
CA ASP A 100 4.77 2.40 -14.54
C ASP A 100 4.40 3.49 -13.53
N ILE A 101 3.76 3.11 -12.42
CA ILE A 101 3.43 3.99 -11.30
C ILE A 101 4.69 4.68 -10.78
N LEU A 102 5.74 3.90 -10.50
CA LEU A 102 7.02 4.44 -10.03
C LEU A 102 7.65 5.38 -11.05
N ASN A 103 7.64 5.02 -12.33
CA ASN A 103 8.20 5.85 -13.40
C ASN A 103 7.45 7.19 -13.54
N ILE A 104 6.11 7.15 -13.57
CA ILE A 104 5.26 8.34 -13.67
C ILE A 104 5.49 9.27 -12.48
N ILE A 105 5.49 8.72 -11.26
CA ILE A 105 5.71 9.51 -10.03
C ILE A 105 7.12 10.08 -9.99
N HIS A 106 8.13 9.31 -10.41
CA HIS A 106 9.52 9.73 -10.41
C HIS A 106 9.74 10.92 -11.37
N ASN A 107 9.18 10.85 -12.58
CA ASN A 107 9.37 11.85 -13.63
C ASN A 107 8.65 13.18 -13.37
N LYS A 108 7.72 13.22 -12.41
CA LYS A 108 7.15 14.49 -11.93
C LYS A 108 8.06 15.11 -10.86
N LYS A 109 8.74 16.21 -11.22
CA LYS A 109 9.70 16.91 -10.34
C LYS A 109 9.05 17.41 -9.04
N ASP A 110 7.88 18.06 -9.12
CA ASP A 110 7.24 18.76 -7.99
C ASP A 110 5.88 18.18 -7.61
N PHE A 111 5.74 16.86 -7.65
CA PHE A 111 4.45 16.22 -7.34
C PHE A 111 4.17 16.13 -5.84
N SER A 112 5.16 15.72 -5.04
CA SER A 112 4.99 15.53 -3.59
C SER A 112 6.35 15.43 -2.89
N THR A 113 6.43 15.94 -1.66
CA THR A 113 7.57 15.76 -0.73
C THR A 113 7.60 14.37 -0.09
N ARG A 114 6.54 13.58 -0.28
CA ARG A 114 6.39 12.18 0.13
C ARG A 114 5.93 11.36 -1.09
N LYS A 115 6.84 11.11 -2.03
CA LYS A 115 6.56 10.32 -3.24
C LYS A 115 7.08 8.89 -3.13
N ALA A 116 6.38 7.94 -3.75
CA ALA A 116 6.86 6.57 -3.90
C ALA A 116 8.12 6.57 -4.78
N SER A 117 9.23 6.10 -4.23
CA SER A 117 10.54 6.12 -4.91
C SER A 117 10.94 4.76 -5.48
N ARG A 118 10.63 3.69 -4.74
CA ARG A 118 10.89 2.30 -5.12
C ARG A 118 10.05 1.36 -4.26
N VAL A 119 9.97 0.10 -4.64
CA VAL A 119 9.44 -0.95 -3.76
C VAL A 119 10.39 -1.18 -2.59
N ASN A 120 9.83 -1.32 -1.37
CA ASN A 120 10.63 -1.67 -0.21
C ASN A 120 11.23 -3.08 -0.38
N SER A 121 12.55 -3.20 -0.23
CA SER A 121 13.22 -4.49 -0.21
C SER A 121 13.01 -5.15 1.16
N LEU A 122 12.55 -6.40 1.17
CA LEU A 122 12.49 -7.21 2.38
C LEU A 122 13.76 -8.07 2.46
N SER A 123 14.39 -8.11 3.63
CA SER A 123 15.53 -8.98 3.90
C SER A 123 15.01 -10.38 4.23
N TYR A 124 15.13 -11.33 3.30
CA TYR A 124 14.81 -12.74 3.54
C TYR A 124 16.08 -13.58 3.67
N LYS A 125 16.05 -14.67 4.44
CA LYS A 125 17.06 -15.73 4.37
C LYS A 125 16.77 -16.64 3.16
N LYS A 126 17.81 -16.98 2.39
CA LYS A 126 17.72 -17.83 1.18
C LYS A 126 17.79 -19.31 1.55
N ASP A 127 17.03 -20.17 0.88
CA ASP A 127 17.37 -21.58 0.66
C ASP A 127 17.19 -21.94 -0.84
N LYS A 128 17.81 -23.05 -1.25
CA LYS A 128 18.44 -23.30 -2.54
C LYS A 128 17.63 -23.00 -3.81
N ASN A 129 16.29 -23.02 -3.81
CA ASN A 129 15.52 -22.85 -5.05
C ASN A 129 14.30 -21.91 -5.01
N GLN A 130 13.92 -21.28 -3.89
CA GLN A 130 12.83 -20.29 -3.85
C GLN A 130 13.03 -19.22 -2.79
N THR A 131 12.58 -18.00 -3.10
CA THR A 131 12.51 -16.90 -2.13
C THR A 131 11.40 -17.20 -1.12
N VAL A 132 11.79 -17.18 0.17
CA VAL A 132 11.00 -17.33 1.41
C VAL A 132 10.88 -18.76 1.94
N TYR A 133 11.75 -19.09 2.90
CA TYR A 133 11.50 -20.17 3.86
C TYR A 133 11.30 -19.59 5.26
N TYR A 134 10.28 -20.12 5.92
CA TYR A 134 10.03 -19.97 7.34
C TYR A 134 10.62 -21.20 8.02
N SER A 135 11.39 -21.03 9.09
CA SER A 135 11.94 -22.15 9.87
C SER A 135 10.84 -22.99 10.53
N ASP A 136 9.71 -22.36 10.85
CA ASP A 136 8.57 -22.93 11.57
C ASP A 136 7.34 -22.01 11.43
N LEU A 137 6.15 -22.53 11.78
CA LEU A 137 4.88 -21.81 11.68
C LEU A 137 4.81 -20.55 12.57
N VAL A 138 5.53 -20.53 13.70
CA VAL A 138 5.52 -19.40 14.64
C VAL A 138 6.29 -18.23 14.04
N SER A 139 7.51 -18.49 13.56
CA SER A 139 8.34 -17.50 12.88
C SER A 139 7.65 -16.91 11.64
N LYS A 140 6.89 -17.74 10.91
CA LYS A 140 6.04 -17.28 9.81
C LYS A 140 4.98 -16.28 10.26
N ASN A 141 4.22 -16.64 11.28
CA ASN A 141 3.13 -15.81 11.78
C ASN A 141 3.64 -14.47 12.30
N GLN A 142 4.75 -14.48 13.04
CA GLN A 142 5.39 -13.26 13.54
C GLN A 142 5.82 -12.33 12.40
N LEU A 143 6.41 -12.87 11.34
CA LEU A 143 6.78 -12.06 10.18
C LEU A 143 5.55 -11.48 9.47
N LEU A 144 4.49 -12.27 9.27
CA LEU A 144 3.28 -11.77 8.62
C LEU A 144 2.62 -10.65 9.42
N ILE A 145 2.61 -10.77 10.75
CA ILE A 145 2.15 -9.71 11.66
C ILE A 145 3.05 -8.47 11.53
N ALA A 146 4.38 -8.65 11.47
CA ALA A 146 5.32 -7.55 11.31
C ALA A 146 5.22 -6.87 9.92
N LEU A 147 4.93 -7.63 8.87
CA LEU A 147 4.68 -7.11 7.53
C LEU A 147 3.39 -6.32 7.51
N GLU A 148 2.29 -6.90 8.00
CA GLU A 148 1.01 -6.22 8.09
C GLU A 148 1.11 -4.94 8.94
N SER A 149 1.90 -4.97 10.03
CA SER A 149 2.14 -3.80 10.87
C SER A 149 3.03 -2.72 10.24
N SER A 150 3.83 -3.06 9.23
CA SER A 150 4.76 -2.10 8.60
C SER A 150 4.06 -1.05 7.73
N GLY A 151 2.87 -1.35 7.20
CA GLY A 151 2.02 -0.43 6.44
C GLY A 151 2.70 0.28 5.26
N THR A 152 3.79 -0.25 4.71
CA THR A 152 4.54 0.43 3.64
C THR A 152 5.01 -0.52 2.55
N TYR A 153 4.24 -0.58 1.45
CA TYR A 153 4.66 -1.28 0.24
C TYR A 153 5.80 -0.54 -0.48
N PHE A 154 5.56 0.74 -0.75
CA PHE A 154 6.53 1.64 -1.37
C PHE A 154 7.40 2.35 -0.33
N LYS A 155 8.67 2.57 -0.71
CA LYS A 155 9.57 3.48 0.01
C LYS A 155 9.22 4.91 -0.35
N HIS A 156 8.90 5.72 0.65
CA HIS A 156 8.64 7.15 0.46
C HIS A 156 9.95 7.96 0.52
N TYR A 157 10.04 8.99 -0.33
CA TYR A 157 11.17 9.91 -0.44
C TYR A 157 10.66 11.28 -0.94
N PRO A 158 11.31 12.42 -0.63
CA PRO A 158 12.43 12.59 0.31
C PRO A 158 12.09 12.33 1.77
N PHE A 159 10.84 12.54 2.19
CA PHE A 159 10.45 12.42 3.59
C PHE A 159 9.36 11.35 3.76
N LYS A 160 9.49 10.48 4.76
CA LYS A 160 8.51 9.43 5.08
C LYS A 160 7.29 9.99 5.79
N ASN A 161 7.49 10.98 6.65
CA ASN A 161 6.47 11.63 7.46
C ASN A 161 6.70 13.14 7.49
N ILE A 162 5.71 13.88 7.99
CA ILE A 162 5.77 15.34 8.06
C ILE A 162 6.85 15.82 9.04
N THR A 163 7.11 15.07 10.11
CA THR A 163 8.17 15.39 11.09
C THR A 163 9.55 15.45 10.43
N GLU A 164 9.87 14.49 9.57
CA GLU A 164 11.12 14.48 8.78
C GLU A 164 11.21 15.70 7.83
N LEU A 165 10.10 16.11 7.22
CA LEU A 165 10.05 17.32 6.38
C LEU A 165 10.33 18.57 7.21
N LEU A 166 9.64 18.75 8.34
CA LEU A 166 9.77 19.93 9.20
C LEU A 166 11.18 20.07 9.79
N ASN A 167 11.84 18.95 10.05
CA ASN A 167 13.22 18.93 10.56
C ASN A 167 14.28 18.98 9.45
N SER A 168 13.89 19.04 8.17
CA SER A 168 14.84 19.04 7.06
C SER A 168 15.51 20.39 6.88
N ASN A 169 16.78 20.38 6.45
CA ASN A 169 17.50 21.61 6.06
C ASN A 169 16.73 22.42 5.01
N ARG A 170 15.98 21.74 4.13
CA ARG A 170 15.13 22.39 3.12
C ARG A 170 14.04 23.24 3.78
N PHE A 171 13.36 22.71 4.80
CA PHE A 171 12.31 23.43 5.51
C PHE A 171 12.90 24.53 6.40
N ILE A 172 13.99 24.25 7.12
CA ILE A 172 14.69 25.23 7.96
C ILE A 172 15.14 26.44 7.10
N TYR A 173 15.78 26.19 5.97
CA TYR A 173 16.19 27.26 5.05
C TYR A 173 14.99 28.07 4.52
N ALA A 174 13.90 27.40 4.14
CA ALA A 174 12.70 28.10 3.68
C ALA A 174 12.08 28.97 4.78
N ARG A 175 12.03 28.46 6.02
CA ARG A 175 11.56 29.19 7.19
C ARG A 175 12.41 30.42 7.49
N ASP A 176 13.74 30.30 7.36
CA ASP A 176 14.64 31.42 7.62
C ASP A 176 14.62 32.45 6.48
N LYS A 177 14.32 32.02 5.25
CA LYS A 177 14.23 32.88 4.05
C LYS A 177 12.91 33.65 3.93
N PHE A 178 11.79 33.06 4.34
CA PHE A 178 10.45 33.60 4.12
C PHE A 178 9.74 33.90 5.44
N ASN A 179 9.14 35.09 5.53
CA ASN A 179 8.52 35.57 6.78
C ASN A 179 7.10 35.03 7.01
N LEU A 180 6.49 34.37 6.01
CA LEU A 180 5.12 33.90 6.05
C LEU A 180 5.05 32.42 5.66
N LEU A 181 4.21 31.67 6.36
CA LEU A 181 3.92 30.25 6.09
C LEU A 181 2.41 30.07 5.92
N LEU A 182 2.00 29.49 4.78
CA LEU A 182 0.62 29.05 4.55
C LEU A 182 0.53 27.53 4.75
N THR A 183 -0.41 27.10 5.58
CA THR A 183 -0.73 25.68 5.79
C THR A 183 -2.18 25.43 5.44
N ILE A 184 -2.45 24.39 4.64
CA ILE A 184 -3.80 23.99 4.22
C ILE A 184 -3.98 22.53 4.59
N ASP A 185 -5.07 22.21 5.30
CA ASP A 185 -5.51 20.84 5.56
C ASP A 185 -6.82 20.58 4.81
N ILE A 186 -6.86 19.51 4.02
CA ILE A 186 -8.01 19.15 3.17
C ILE A 186 -8.72 17.97 3.80
N GLN A 187 -9.88 18.25 4.41
CA GLN A 187 -10.74 17.20 4.95
C GLN A 187 -11.46 16.44 3.83
N HIS A 188 -11.79 15.17 4.09
CA HIS A 188 -12.56 14.32 3.18
C HIS A 188 -12.02 14.30 1.73
N CYS A 189 -10.69 14.31 1.55
CA CYS A 189 -10.06 14.36 0.24
C CYS A 189 -10.62 13.32 -0.75
N PHE A 190 -10.61 12.03 -0.40
CA PHE A 190 -11.07 10.96 -1.31
C PHE A 190 -12.56 11.04 -1.68
N PRO A 191 -13.51 11.18 -0.73
CA PRO A 191 -14.92 11.39 -1.08
C PRO A 191 -15.18 12.65 -1.93
N SER A 192 -14.30 13.65 -1.84
CA SER A 192 -14.44 14.93 -2.54
C SER A 192 -13.83 14.93 -3.95
N ILE A 193 -13.24 13.82 -4.40
CA ILE A 193 -12.70 13.71 -5.76
C ILE A 193 -13.85 13.65 -6.75
N TYR A 194 -14.05 14.72 -7.52
CA TYR A 194 -14.99 14.73 -8.63
C TYR A 194 -14.45 13.89 -9.79
N THR A 195 -14.94 12.67 -9.91
CA THR A 195 -14.44 11.69 -10.90
C THR A 195 -14.64 12.14 -12.35
N HIS A 196 -15.63 12.98 -12.62
CA HIS A 196 -15.89 13.54 -13.96
C HIS A 196 -14.89 14.63 -14.38
N SER A 197 -13.99 15.08 -13.50
CA SER A 197 -12.91 16.03 -13.84
C SER A 197 -11.79 15.40 -14.67
N TYR A 198 -11.66 14.07 -14.67
CA TYR A 198 -10.61 13.36 -15.39
C TYR A 198 -11.20 12.80 -16.69
N LYS A 199 -10.98 13.51 -17.81
CA LYS A 199 -11.22 13.04 -19.18
C LYS A 199 -9.90 12.92 -19.92
#